data_AF-A0A7C3LHY3-F1
#
_entry.id   AF-A0A7C3LHY3-F1
#
_cell.length_a   1.000
_cell.length_b   1.000
_cell.length_c   1.000
_cell.angle_alpha   90.00
_cell.angle_beta   90.00
_cell.angle_gamma   90.00
#
_symmetry.space_group_name_H-M   'P 1'
#
loop_
_entity.id
_entity.type
_entity.pdbx_description
1 polymer ?
#
loop_
_entity_poly.entity_id
_entity_poly.type
_entity_poly.pdbx_seq_one_letter_code
_entity_poly.pdbx_strand_id
1 'polypeptide(L)' 'GLSRIGPFPVTRRSEVEGVTKLYVDDTSWMVIRPSGTEPVVRCYVESAALDRVNLLLDAGMGIIDSPIASERRAL' A
#
# COMPACT_ATOMS: atom_id res chain seq x y z
N GLY A 1 8.88 -12.35 -2.53
CA GLY A 1 8.14 -11.12 -2.92
C GLY A 1 6.93 -10.97 -2.02
N LEU A 2 6.40 -9.74 -1.85
CA LEU A 2 5.20 -9.48 -1.05
C LEU A 2 4.00 -10.21 -1.68
N SER A 3 3.64 -11.38 -1.14
CA SER A 3 2.62 -12.28 -1.68
C SER A 3 1.22 -12.03 -1.11
N ARG A 4 1.13 -11.27 -0.02
CA ARG A 4 -0.12 -10.97 0.69
C ARG A 4 -0.08 -9.58 1.32
N ILE A 5 -1.27 -9.00 1.50
CA ILE A 5 -1.50 -7.81 2.30
C ILE A 5 -2.74 -7.99 3.17
N GLY A 6 -2.56 -7.93 4.49
CA GLY A 6 -3.59 -8.33 5.44
C GLY A 6 -4.11 -9.75 5.13
N PRO A 7 -5.44 -9.96 5.00
CA PRO A 7 -5.99 -11.25 4.63
C PRO A 7 -5.86 -11.56 3.13
N PHE A 8 -5.58 -10.58 2.27
CA PHE A 8 -5.72 -10.70 0.81
C PHE A 8 -4.44 -11.17 0.10
N PRO A 9 -4.54 -11.98 -0.96
CA PRO A 9 -3.42 -12.28 -1.84
C PRO A 9 -3.02 -11.04 -2.65
N VAL A 10 -1.75 -10.95 -3.04
CA VAL A 10 -1.29 -9.97 -4.04
C VAL A 10 -1.18 -10.68 -5.39
N THR A 11 -2.04 -10.32 -6.33
CA THR A 11 -2.12 -10.93 -7.66
C THR A 11 -1.17 -10.27 -8.66
N ARG A 12 -0.92 -8.97 -8.49
CA ARG A 12 0.01 -8.21 -9.33
C ARG A 12 0.64 -7.06 -8.55
N ARG A 13 1.86 -6.72 -8.92
CA ARG A 13 2.58 -5.54 -8.41
C ARG A 13 3.02 -4.67 -9.58
N SER A 14 2.95 -3.35 -9.39
CA SER A 14 3.51 -2.35 -10.29
C SER A 14 4.24 -1.30 -9.47
N GLU A 15 5.43 -0.91 -9.93
CA GLU A 15 6.24 0.14 -9.34
C GLU A 15 6.57 1.17 -10.41
N VAL A 16 6.24 2.43 -10.14
CA VAL A 16 6.52 3.56 -11.05
C VAL A 16 6.89 4.76 -10.19
N GLU A 17 8.09 5.30 -10.35
CA GLU A 17 8.53 6.56 -9.71
C GLU A 17 8.26 6.63 -8.19
N GLY A 18 8.63 5.57 -7.46
CA GLY A 18 8.43 5.51 -6.00
C GLY A 18 6.98 5.25 -5.56
N VAL A 19 6.06 5.07 -6.51
CA VAL A 19 4.69 4.61 -6.27
C VAL A 19 4.66 3.09 -6.32
N THR A 20 4.17 2.45 -5.25
CA THR A 20 3.91 1.01 -5.24
C THR A 20 2.41 0.76 -5.36
N LYS A 21 1.99 0.10 -6.44
CA LYS A 21 0.61 -0.39 -6.60
C LYS A 21 0.55 -1.91 -6.45
N LEU A 22 -0.32 -2.37 -5.59
CA LEU A 22 -0.62 -3.78 -5.34
C LEU A 22 -2.06 -4.07 -5.77
N TYR A 23 -2.24 -5.07 -6.61
CA TYR A 23 -3.55 -5.60 -6.98
C TYR A 23 -3.81 -6.82 -6.10
N VAL A 24 -5.01 -6.92 -5.54
CA VAL A 24 -5.41 -8.07 -4.70
C VAL A 24 -6.44 -8.97 -5.39
N ASP A 25 -7.15 -8.43 -6.38
CA ASP A 25 -8.00 -9.12 -7.35
C ASP A 25 -8.17 -8.20 -8.58
N ASP A 26 -9.08 -8.54 -9.49
CA ASP A 26 -9.32 -7.77 -10.72
C ASP A 26 -10.00 -6.42 -10.48
N THR A 27 -10.61 -6.23 -9.31
CA THR A 27 -11.44 -5.07 -8.97
C THR A 27 -10.91 -4.27 -7.78
N SER A 28 -9.89 -4.78 -7.10
CA SER A 28 -9.40 -4.21 -5.84
C SER A 28 -7.88 -4.00 -5.88
N TRP A 29 -7.46 -2.84 -5.38
CA TRP A 29 -6.05 -2.46 -5.35
C TRP A 29 -5.72 -1.54 -4.18
N MET A 30 -4.43 -1.46 -3.86
CA MET A 30 -3.86 -0.49 -2.94
C MET A 30 -2.66 0.22 -3.58
N VAL A 31 -2.53 1.53 -3.36
CA VAL A 31 -1.38 2.34 -3.79
C VAL A 31 -0.75 3.01 -2.57
N ILE A 32 0.57 2.86 -2.44
CA ILE A 32 1.39 3.61 -1.47
C ILE A 32 2.26 4.59 -2.26
N ARG A 33 2.22 5.86 -1.87
CA ARG A 33 2.98 6.94 -2.52
C ARG A 33 3.53 7.93 -1.49
N PRO A 34 4.86 8.09 -1.39
CA PRO A 34 5.45 9.25 -0.72
C PRO A 34 5.06 10.55 -1.42
N SER A 35 4.77 11.60 -0.65
CA SER A 35 4.62 12.94 -1.19
C SER A 35 5.99 13.52 -1.57
N GLY A 36 6.08 14.21 -2.71
CA GLY A 36 7.32 14.87 -3.14
C GLY A 36 7.53 16.24 -2.49
N THR A 37 6.49 16.83 -1.91
CA THR A 37 6.51 18.22 -1.41
C THR A 37 6.16 18.35 0.07
N GLU A 38 5.75 17.26 0.71
CA GLU A 38 5.27 17.25 2.10
C GLU A 38 5.84 16.02 2.81
N PRO A 39 6.07 16.06 4.13
CA PRO A 39 6.59 14.92 4.89
C PRO A 39 5.48 13.89 5.20
N VAL A 40 4.76 13.44 4.18
CA VAL A 40 3.62 12.52 4.30
C VAL A 40 3.71 11.37 3.29
N VAL A 41 3.19 10.21 3.67
CA VAL A 41 2.96 9.06 2.77
C VAL A 41 1.46 8.87 2.62
N ARG A 42 1.00 8.69 1.39
CA ARG A 42 -0.41 8.48 1.07
C ARG A 42 -0.68 7.01 0.78
N CYS A 43 -1.78 6.51 1.32
CA CYS A 43 -2.32 5.19 1.02
C CYS A 43 -3.71 5.36 0.38
N TYR A 44 -3.91 4.79 -0.79
CA TYR A 44 -5.20 4.77 -1.49
C TYR A 44 -5.63 3.33 -1.69
N VAL A 45 -6.92 3.06 -1.49
CA VAL A 45 -7.49 1.74 -1.66
C VAL A 45 -8.78 1.85 -2.45
N GLU A 46 -8.99 0.89 -3.35
CA GLU A 46 -10.26 0.65 -4.03
C GLU A 46 -10.64 -0.82 -3.83
N SER A 47 -11.91 -1.05 -3.50
CA SER A 47 -12.49 -2.39 -3.42
C SER A 47 -14.02 -2.32 -3.50
N ALA A 48 -14.66 -3.46 -3.77
CA ALA A 48 -16.12 -3.56 -3.92
C ALA A 48 -16.89 -3.40 -2.60
N ALA A 49 -16.23 -3.44 -1.45
CA ALA A 49 -16.88 -3.38 -0.14
C ALA A 49 -16.03 -2.59 0.88
N LEU A 50 -16.72 -1.83 1.74
CA LEU A 50 -16.10 -0.91 2.70
C LEU A 50 -15.26 -1.63 3.77
N ASP A 51 -15.69 -2.82 4.21
CA ASP A 51 -14.95 -3.68 5.13
C ASP A 51 -13.58 -4.09 4.55
N ARG A 52 -13.55 -4.44 3.26
CA ARG A 52 -12.31 -4.75 2.54
C ARG A 52 -11.41 -3.54 2.40
N VAL A 53 -12.00 -2.37 2.12
CA VAL A 53 -11.25 -1.10 2.07
C VAL A 53 -10.54 -0.85 3.39
N ASN A 54 -11.25 -0.98 4.52
CA ASN A 54 -10.68 -0.78 5.84
C ASN A 54 -9.55 -1.79 6.14
N LEU A 55 -9.76 -3.08 5.85
CA LEU A 55 -8.73 -4.11 6.03
C LEU A 55 -7.45 -3.85 5.21
N LEU A 56 -7.60 -3.37 3.98
CA LEU A 56 -6.47 -3.00 3.12
C LEU A 56 -5.77 -1.74 3.62
N LEU A 57 -6.51 -0.73 4.07
CA LEU A 57 -5.94 0.48 4.64
C LEU A 57 -5.15 0.17 5.91
N ASP A 58 -5.70 -0.61 6.84
CA ASP A 58 -5.03 -1.01 8.07
C ASP A 58 -3.72 -1.76 7.78
N ALA A 59 -3.77 -2.71 6.84
CA ALA A 59 -2.59 -3.44 6.41
C ALA A 59 -1.56 -2.53 5.71
N GLY A 60 -2.01 -1.57 4.91
CA GLY A 60 -1.17 -0.56 4.27
C GLY A 60 -0.48 0.35 5.27
N MET A 61 -1.19 0.81 6.30
CA MET A 61 -0.63 1.63 7.38
C MET A 61 0.44 0.85 8.16
N GLY A 62 0.20 -0.43 8.47
CA GLY A 62 1.21 -1.28 9.10
C GLY A 62 2.50 -1.43 8.27
N ILE A 63 2.41 -1.36 6.93
CA ILE A 63 3.59 -1.34 6.05
C ILE A 63 4.32 0.00 6.13
N ILE A 64 3.59 1.12 6.14
CA ILE A 64 4.14 2.48 6.17
C ILE A 64 4.84 2.80 7.49
N ASP A 65 4.31 2.24 8.59
CA ASP A 65 4.80 2.44 9.95
C ASP A 65 5.91 1.44 10.32
N SER A 66 6.19 0.47 9.45
CA SER A 66 7.29 -0.49 9.66
C SER A 66 8.64 0.22 9.75
N PRO A 67 9.54 -0.18 10.68
CA PRO A 67 10.88 0.42 10.84
C PRO A 67 11.68 0.50 9.52
N ILE A 68 11.51 -0.49 8.64
CA ILE A 68 12.17 -0.57 7.33
C ILE A 68 11.70 0.56 6.39
N ALA A 69 10.42 0.95 6.45
CA ALA A 69 9.90 2.08 5.67
C ALA A 69 10.38 3.42 6.26
N SER A 70 10.64 3.47 7.57
CA SER A 70 11.15 4.67 8.23
C SER A 70 12.63 4.97 7.94
N GLU A 71 13.48 3.96 7.77
CA GLU A 71 14.91 4.16 7.47
C GLU A 71 15.14 4.78 6.07
N ARG A 72 14.28 4.46 5.09
CA ARG A 72 14.29 5.13 3.78
C ARG A 72 13.86 6.60 3.81
N ARG A 73 13.26 7.08 4.92
CA ARG A 73 12.93 8.51 5.11
C ARG A 73 14.10 9.32 5.68
N ALA A 74 15.10 8.67 6.26
CA ALA A 74 16.21 9.31 6.98
C ALA A 74 17.50 9.45 6.17
N LEU A 75 17.51 8.95 4.93
CA LEU A 75 18.61 9.05 3.96
C LEU A 75 18.19 9.94 2.79
#